data_AF-A0AA43U2J5-F1
#
_entry.id   AF-A0AA43U2J5-F1
#
_cell.length_a   1.000
_cell.length_b   1.000
_cell.length_c   1.000
_cell.angle_alpha   90.00
_cell.angle_beta   90.00
_cell.angle_gamma   90.00
#
_symmetry.space_group_name_H-M   'P 1'
#
loop_
_entity.id
_entity.type
_entity.pdbx_description
1 polymer ?
#
loop_
_entity_poly.entity_id
_entity_poly.type
_entity_poly.pdbx_seq_one_letter_code
_entity_poly.pdbx_strand_id
1 'polypeptide(L)'
;MIDNKKQEERKKLHNSIWKIAEELRGSVDGWDFKQYVLVTLFYRFISENITKYINDNEREAGNTAFDYALISDQDAINSKETLINNEKGFFIKPSSLFINVVKNGQDNENLNEILNNIFKEIESSAIGTASEEDFKGLFSDMDTNNTRLGATVIERNKKLYSILKHISDLELGNYQDNTIDVFDDAYEFLMAMYASSAGKSGGEFFTPQEVSELLARLTLINFNDENKKDKTEIDKVYDPCCGSGSLLLKYAKILGKENIKESFSGQEINLTTYNLARINMFLHDINFDKFHIRLGDTLTNPLHIDEKLFDAIVSNPPYSIKWDGDSNPTLINDERFSVTTLAPKSKADLAFVLHMINHLSADGTAAIVEFPGTLYRSGAEADIRRWMVENKNVVDTVIQLPSNLFFGTSISTCIFYWCI
;
A
#
# COMPACT_ATOMS: atom_id res chain seq x y z
N MET A 1 -10.80 -22.00 -16.26
CA MET A 1 -11.22 -22.47 -14.92
C MET A 1 -10.73 -21.54 -13.81
N ILE A 2 -9.45 -21.15 -13.77
CA ILE A 2 -8.90 -20.21 -12.77
C ILE A 2 -9.57 -18.82 -12.83
N ASP A 3 -9.78 -18.29 -14.04
CA ASP A 3 -10.39 -16.96 -14.24
C ASP A 3 -11.85 -16.88 -13.72
N ASN A 4 -12.62 -17.98 -13.84
CA ASN A 4 -13.98 -18.05 -13.29
C ASN A 4 -13.99 -18.06 -11.75
N LYS A 5 -13.03 -18.75 -11.11
CA LYS A 5 -12.91 -18.77 -9.63
C LYS A 5 -12.54 -17.36 -9.11
N LYS A 6 -11.57 -16.71 -9.76
CA LYS A 6 -11.14 -15.34 -9.44
C LYS A 6 -12.32 -14.34 -9.52
N GLN A 7 -13.11 -14.42 -10.59
CA GLN A 7 -14.30 -13.58 -10.76
C GLN A 7 -15.39 -13.86 -9.71
N GLU A 8 -15.57 -15.11 -9.32
CA GLU A 8 -16.54 -15.49 -8.29
C GLU A 8 -16.13 -14.97 -6.89
N GLU A 9 -14.86 -15.12 -6.51
CA GLU A 9 -14.29 -14.58 -5.28
C GLU A 9 -14.43 -13.05 -5.21
N ARG A 10 -14.05 -12.35 -6.29
CA ARG A 10 -14.25 -10.89 -6.44
C ARG A 10 -15.71 -10.50 -6.24
N LYS A 11 -16.62 -11.21 -6.91
CA LYS A 11 -18.06 -10.92 -6.83
C LYS A 11 -18.60 -11.12 -5.41
N LYS A 12 -18.18 -12.18 -4.71
CA LYS A 12 -18.55 -12.42 -3.30
C LYS A 12 -18.06 -11.27 -2.40
N LEU A 13 -16.79 -10.89 -2.53
CA LEU A 13 -16.20 -9.77 -1.79
C LEU A 13 -16.96 -8.46 -2.04
N HIS A 14 -17.15 -8.08 -3.31
CA HIS A 14 -17.86 -6.87 -3.69
C HIS A 14 -19.29 -6.85 -3.16
N ASN A 15 -20.01 -7.97 -3.26
CA ASN A 15 -21.38 -8.08 -2.74
C ASN A 15 -21.45 -7.87 -1.22
N SER A 16 -20.49 -8.41 -0.47
CA SER A 16 -20.47 -8.23 0.98
C SER A 16 -20.09 -6.80 1.37
N ILE A 17 -19.10 -6.18 0.72
CA ILE A 17 -18.80 -4.75 0.92
C ILE A 17 -20.02 -3.89 0.59
N TRP A 18 -20.72 -4.21 -0.50
CA TRP A 18 -21.94 -3.50 -0.89
C TRP A 18 -23.04 -3.63 0.16
N LYS A 19 -23.24 -4.80 0.76
CA LYS A 19 -24.22 -4.99 1.86
C LYS A 19 -23.88 -4.11 3.06
N ILE A 20 -22.61 -4.05 3.47
CA ILE A 20 -22.16 -3.14 4.54
C ILE A 20 -22.47 -1.70 4.15
N ALA A 21 -22.20 -1.31 2.90
CA ALA A 21 -22.46 0.03 2.39
C ALA A 21 -23.95 0.38 2.38
N GLU A 22 -24.84 -0.57 2.10
CA GLU A 22 -26.29 -0.39 2.16
C GLU A 22 -26.78 -0.18 3.58
N GLU A 23 -26.26 -0.92 4.56
CA GLU A 23 -26.63 -0.77 5.98
C GLU A 23 -26.12 0.53 6.60
N LEU A 24 -24.96 1.02 6.16
CA LEU A 24 -24.40 2.28 6.62
C LEU A 24 -24.84 3.50 5.81
N ARG A 25 -25.59 3.28 4.71
CA ARG A 25 -26.02 4.32 3.77
C ARG A 25 -26.78 5.43 4.48
N GLY A 26 -26.42 6.68 4.17
CA GLY A 26 -27.09 7.88 4.69
C GLY A 26 -26.66 8.32 6.09
N SER A 27 -25.77 7.58 6.76
CA SER A 27 -25.23 7.96 8.06
C SER A 27 -23.74 8.34 8.03
N VAL A 28 -22.95 7.59 7.25
CA VAL A 28 -21.51 7.79 7.12
C VAL A 28 -21.22 8.29 5.71
N ASP A 29 -20.32 9.27 5.56
CA ASP A 29 -19.87 9.66 4.23
C ASP A 29 -19.00 8.56 3.61
N GLY A 30 -18.82 8.59 2.30
CA GLY A 30 -18.08 7.52 1.62
C GLY A 30 -16.63 7.39 2.05
N TRP A 31 -16.00 8.49 2.47
CA TRP A 31 -14.61 8.50 2.89
C TRP A 31 -14.45 7.86 4.27
N ASP A 32 -15.32 8.24 5.21
CA ASP A 32 -15.37 7.66 6.55
C ASP A 32 -15.66 6.15 6.46
N PHE A 33 -16.62 5.73 5.63
CA PHE A 33 -16.96 4.32 5.44
C PHE A 33 -15.76 3.49 4.96
N LYS A 34 -15.01 4.01 3.99
CA LYS A 34 -13.82 3.36 3.45
C LYS A 34 -12.86 2.97 4.58
N GLN A 35 -12.62 3.89 5.53
CA GLN A 35 -11.72 3.63 6.65
C GLN A 35 -12.24 2.52 7.57
N TYR A 36 -13.52 2.51 7.91
CA TYR A 36 -14.08 1.44 8.76
C TYR A 36 -13.92 0.07 8.11
N VAL A 37 -14.17 -0.07 6.81
CA VAL A 37 -14.04 -1.36 6.13
C VAL A 37 -12.58 -1.80 6.06
N LEU A 38 -11.67 -0.91 5.64
CA LEU A 38 -10.25 -1.26 5.46
C LEU A 38 -9.56 -1.57 6.78
N VAL A 39 -9.76 -0.75 7.81
CA VAL A 39 -9.17 -0.97 9.14
C VAL A 39 -9.74 -2.24 9.78
N THR A 40 -11.02 -2.53 9.59
CA THR A 40 -11.62 -3.77 10.12
C THR A 40 -11.13 -5.01 9.36
N LEU A 41 -10.96 -4.93 8.04
CA LEU A 41 -10.33 -5.99 7.24
C LEU A 41 -8.89 -6.24 7.68
N PHE A 42 -8.13 -5.16 7.89
CA PHE A 42 -6.76 -5.25 8.39
C PHE A 42 -6.72 -5.90 9.77
N TYR A 43 -7.57 -5.46 10.71
CA TYR A 43 -7.69 -6.03 12.04
C TYR A 43 -8.04 -7.53 12.01
N ARG A 44 -8.96 -7.95 11.13
CA ARG A 44 -9.27 -9.35 10.89
C ARG A 44 -8.02 -10.11 10.41
N PHE A 45 -7.33 -9.60 9.40
CA PHE A 45 -6.15 -10.25 8.84
C PHE A 45 -5.05 -10.46 9.89
N ILE A 46 -4.65 -9.42 10.61
CA ILE A 46 -3.56 -9.55 11.59
C ILE A 46 -3.94 -10.48 12.75
N SER A 47 -5.23 -10.52 13.12
CA SER A 47 -5.77 -11.46 14.11
C SER A 47 -5.69 -12.90 13.62
N GLU A 48 -6.08 -13.17 12.37
CA GLU A 48 -6.02 -14.50 11.78
C GLU A 48 -4.56 -14.94 11.53
N ASN A 49 -3.71 -14.04 11.04
CA ASN A 49 -2.30 -14.30 10.75
C ASN A 49 -1.52 -14.67 12.03
N ILE A 50 -1.66 -13.90 13.11
CA ILE A 50 -0.98 -14.19 14.38
C ILE A 50 -1.52 -15.48 15.01
N THR A 51 -2.83 -15.70 14.97
CA THR A 51 -3.46 -16.93 15.50
C THR A 51 -2.99 -18.16 14.75
N LYS A 52 -2.97 -18.09 13.41
CA LYS A 52 -2.50 -19.18 12.56
C LYS A 52 -1.03 -19.47 12.83
N TYR A 53 -0.18 -18.44 12.86
CA TYR A 53 1.25 -18.59 13.09
C TYR A 53 1.55 -19.30 14.42
N ILE A 54 0.94 -18.85 15.53
CA ILE A 54 1.15 -19.47 16.84
C ILE A 54 0.60 -20.90 16.84
N ASN A 55 -0.60 -21.11 16.29
CA ASN A 55 -1.22 -22.43 16.22
C ASN A 55 -0.39 -23.44 15.43
N ASP A 56 0.17 -23.04 14.30
CA ASP A 56 1.00 -23.90 13.47
C ASP A 56 2.29 -24.28 14.22
N ASN A 57 2.98 -23.31 14.81
CA ASN A 57 4.19 -23.56 15.61
C ASN A 57 3.95 -24.52 16.80
N GLU A 58 2.86 -24.31 17.55
CA GLU A 58 2.49 -25.16 18.69
C GLU A 58 2.13 -26.59 18.25
N ARG A 59 1.42 -26.73 17.14
CA ARG A 59 1.06 -28.05 16.58
C ARG A 59 2.28 -28.78 16.05
N GLU A 60 3.22 -28.09 15.41
CA GLU A 60 4.51 -28.64 15.00
C GLU A 60 5.36 -29.07 16.20
N ALA A 61 5.28 -28.35 17.32
CA ALA A 61 5.92 -28.73 18.59
C ALA A 61 5.22 -29.89 19.32
N GLY A 62 4.09 -30.40 18.81
CA GLY A 62 3.37 -31.56 19.34
C GLY A 62 2.08 -31.25 20.11
N ASN A 63 1.74 -29.97 20.30
CA ASN A 63 0.49 -29.55 20.95
C ASN A 63 -0.66 -29.51 19.92
N THR A 64 -1.03 -30.67 19.37
CA THR A 64 -1.94 -30.78 18.21
C THR A 64 -3.33 -30.17 18.42
N ALA A 65 -3.79 -30.05 19.66
CA ALA A 65 -5.09 -29.47 20.01
C ALA A 65 -5.01 -27.99 20.43
N PHE A 66 -3.84 -27.36 20.33
CA PHE A 66 -3.67 -25.97 20.71
C PHE A 66 -4.47 -25.03 19.80
N ASP A 67 -5.08 -24.02 20.43
CA ASP A 67 -5.74 -22.90 19.77
C ASP A 67 -5.54 -21.62 20.59
N TYR A 68 -4.74 -20.72 20.04
CA TYR A 68 -4.44 -19.40 20.61
C TYR A 68 -5.72 -18.59 20.89
N ALA A 69 -6.78 -18.80 20.11
CA ALA A 69 -8.05 -18.09 20.35
C ALA A 69 -8.78 -18.54 21.63
N LEU A 70 -8.39 -19.67 22.22
CA LEU A 70 -9.06 -20.28 23.37
C LEU A 70 -8.27 -20.18 24.68
N ILE A 71 -7.01 -19.74 24.65
CA ILE A 71 -6.20 -19.57 25.86
C ILE A 71 -6.55 -18.26 26.60
N SER A 72 -6.11 -18.13 27.84
CA SER A 72 -6.28 -16.88 28.58
C SER A 72 -5.28 -15.81 28.12
N ASP A 73 -5.65 -14.53 28.26
CA ASP A 73 -4.72 -13.43 28.00
C ASP A 73 -3.45 -13.51 28.87
N GLN A 74 -3.56 -14.09 30.06
CA GLN A 74 -2.43 -14.24 30.97
C GLN A 74 -1.42 -15.27 30.47
N ASP A 75 -1.89 -16.36 29.85
CA ASP A 75 -1.03 -17.40 29.28
C ASP A 75 -0.31 -16.90 28.02
N ALA A 76 -0.99 -16.05 27.23
CA ALA A 76 -0.45 -15.47 26.00
C ALA A 76 0.70 -14.47 26.22
N ILE A 77 0.86 -13.90 27.42
CA ILE A 77 1.92 -12.91 27.70
C ILE A 77 3.31 -13.50 27.52
N ASN A 78 3.48 -14.80 27.74
CA ASN A 78 4.79 -15.46 27.65
C ASN A 78 5.38 -15.45 26.23
N SER A 79 4.54 -15.40 25.18
CA SER A 79 4.99 -15.33 23.79
C SER A 79 5.14 -13.89 23.27
N LYS A 80 4.71 -12.88 24.06
CA LYS A 80 4.62 -11.48 23.61
C LYS A 80 5.96 -10.93 23.10
N GLU A 81 7.04 -11.12 23.85
CA GLU A 81 8.35 -10.53 23.50
C GLU A 81 8.89 -11.11 22.18
N THR A 82 8.83 -12.44 22.02
CA THR A 82 9.26 -13.12 20.78
C THR A 82 8.40 -12.70 19.59
N LEU A 83 7.07 -12.66 19.76
CA LEU A 83 6.14 -12.25 18.71
C LEU A 83 6.44 -10.83 18.21
N ILE A 84 6.75 -9.90 19.11
CA ILE A 84 7.04 -8.52 18.73
C ILE A 84 8.44 -8.41 18.11
N ASN A 85 9.48 -8.89 18.80
CA ASN A 85 10.86 -8.57 18.42
C ASN A 85 11.42 -9.45 17.28
N ASN A 86 10.87 -10.65 17.08
CA ASN A 86 11.50 -11.65 16.21
C ASN A 86 10.59 -12.17 15.09
N GLU A 87 9.27 -11.99 15.18
CA GLU A 87 8.34 -12.73 14.31
C GLU A 87 7.36 -11.83 13.57
N LYS A 88 6.53 -11.07 14.29
CA LYS A 88 5.38 -10.34 13.72
C LYS A 88 5.47 -8.83 13.86
N GLY A 89 6.23 -8.30 14.83
CA GLY A 89 6.31 -6.86 15.06
C GLY A 89 5.17 -6.28 15.90
N PHE A 90 4.21 -7.11 16.33
CA PHE A 90 3.08 -6.70 17.16
C PHE A 90 2.55 -7.86 18.00
N PHE A 91 1.65 -7.56 18.93
CA PHE A 91 0.99 -8.56 19.77
C PHE A 91 -0.51 -8.29 19.88
N ILE A 92 -1.32 -9.35 19.79
CA ILE A 92 -2.77 -9.32 20.02
C ILE A 92 -3.12 -10.36 21.07
N LYS A 93 -3.76 -9.94 22.16
CA LYS A 93 -4.26 -10.85 23.19
C LYS A 93 -5.39 -11.74 22.64
N PRO A 94 -5.55 -12.98 23.13
CA PRO A 94 -6.68 -13.84 22.81
C PRO A 94 -8.04 -13.14 22.87
N SER A 95 -8.35 -12.41 23.95
CA SER A 95 -9.60 -11.67 24.11
C SER A 95 -9.81 -10.57 23.05
N SER A 96 -8.71 -10.07 22.50
CA SER A 96 -8.63 -8.98 21.53
C SER A 96 -8.50 -9.49 20.09
N LEU A 97 -8.59 -10.80 19.85
CA LEU A 97 -8.63 -11.34 18.50
C LEU A 97 -9.98 -11.03 17.85
N PHE A 98 -9.96 -10.73 16.55
CA PHE A 98 -11.15 -10.40 15.76
C PHE A 98 -12.31 -11.40 16.00
N ILE A 99 -12.03 -12.71 15.96
CA ILE A 99 -13.05 -13.75 16.17
C ILE A 99 -13.72 -13.68 17.54
N ASN A 100 -12.95 -13.35 18.59
CA ASN A 100 -13.44 -13.23 19.95
C ASN A 100 -14.18 -11.92 20.18
N VAL A 101 -13.77 -10.84 19.52
CA VAL A 101 -14.53 -9.57 19.52
C VAL A 101 -15.86 -9.72 18.80
N VAL A 102 -15.90 -10.38 17.63
CA VAL A 102 -17.16 -10.68 16.93
C VAL A 102 -18.08 -11.53 17.81
N LYS A 103 -17.55 -12.59 18.42
CA LYS A 103 -18.33 -13.49 19.30
C LYS A 103 -18.97 -12.78 20.49
N ASN A 104 -18.28 -11.80 21.06
CA ASN A 104 -18.71 -11.07 22.27
C ASN A 104 -19.25 -9.67 21.99
N GLY A 105 -19.33 -9.26 20.72
CA GLY A 105 -19.64 -7.89 20.31
C GLY A 105 -21.13 -7.61 20.17
N GLN A 106 -21.95 -8.65 20.00
CA GLN A 106 -23.40 -8.48 19.85
C GLN A 106 -24.00 -7.85 21.11
N ASP A 107 -24.74 -6.76 20.92
CA ASP A 107 -25.40 -6.00 22.00
C ASP A 107 -24.44 -5.47 23.09
N ASN A 108 -23.13 -5.40 22.79
CA ASN A 108 -22.14 -4.85 23.72
C ASN A 108 -22.19 -3.32 23.73
N GLU A 109 -22.65 -2.76 24.86
CA GLU A 109 -22.82 -1.31 25.05
C GLU A 109 -21.51 -0.52 25.07
N ASN A 110 -20.35 -1.19 25.14
CA ASN A 110 -19.03 -0.58 25.19
C ASN A 110 -18.13 -1.00 24.01
N LEU A 111 -18.69 -1.53 22.92
CA LEU A 111 -17.92 -2.05 21.78
C LEU A 111 -16.97 -1.01 21.18
N ASN A 112 -17.41 0.23 21.02
CA ASN A 112 -16.60 1.36 20.57
C ASN A 112 -15.32 1.56 21.41
N GLU A 113 -15.43 1.49 22.74
CA GLU A 113 -14.30 1.64 23.64
C GLU A 113 -13.41 0.40 23.66
N ILE A 114 -14.00 -0.79 23.57
CA ILE A 114 -13.25 -2.05 23.45
C ILE A 114 -12.38 -2.02 22.18
N LEU A 115 -12.96 -1.68 21.02
CA LEU A 115 -12.22 -1.57 19.76
C LEU A 115 -11.12 -0.50 19.83
N ASN A 116 -11.43 0.68 20.38
CA ASN A 116 -10.45 1.75 20.56
C ASN A 116 -9.26 1.31 21.42
N ASN A 117 -9.52 0.58 22.51
CA ASN A 117 -8.49 0.05 23.38
C ASN A 117 -7.67 -1.05 22.70
N ILE A 118 -8.33 -1.97 21.97
CA ILE A 118 -7.63 -3.01 21.20
C ILE A 118 -6.67 -2.38 20.19
N PHE A 119 -7.14 -1.42 19.40
CA PHE A 119 -6.29 -0.75 18.41
C PHE A 119 -5.09 -0.05 19.06
N LYS A 120 -5.31 0.66 20.17
CA LYS A 120 -4.21 1.26 20.95
C LYS A 120 -3.25 0.22 21.51
N GLU A 121 -3.75 -0.91 22.00
CA GLU A 121 -2.90 -1.98 22.54
C GLU A 121 -2.03 -2.63 21.45
N ILE A 122 -2.58 -2.82 20.25
CA ILE A 122 -1.84 -3.33 19.09
C ILE A 122 -0.73 -2.35 18.72
N GLU A 123 -1.04 -1.07 18.52
CA GLU A 123 -0.01 -0.06 18.20
C GLU A 123 1.02 0.09 19.32
N SER A 124 0.57 0.08 20.58
CA SER A 124 1.45 0.21 21.75
C SER A 124 2.34 -1.02 21.97
N SER A 125 1.99 -2.17 21.38
CA SER A 125 2.84 -3.36 21.47
C SER A 125 4.16 -3.19 20.73
N ALA A 126 4.21 -2.34 19.70
CA ALA A 126 5.40 -2.10 18.89
C ALA A 126 6.30 -0.96 19.42
N ILE A 127 5.83 -0.16 20.39
CA ILE A 127 6.58 1.00 20.90
C ILE A 127 7.92 0.57 21.49
N GLY A 128 8.99 1.27 21.07
CA GLY A 128 10.36 1.00 21.50
C GLY A 128 11.02 -0.20 20.80
N THR A 129 10.38 -0.77 19.79
CA THR A 129 10.90 -1.91 19.00
C THR A 129 11.17 -1.50 17.55
N ALA A 130 11.78 -2.39 16.77
CA ALA A 130 12.12 -2.12 15.37
C ALA A 130 10.89 -1.90 14.47
N SER A 131 9.71 -2.42 14.86
CA SER A 131 8.46 -2.30 14.12
C SER A 131 7.61 -1.08 14.54
N GLU A 132 8.10 -0.20 15.43
CA GLU A 132 7.32 0.94 15.93
C GLU A 132 6.80 1.80 14.79
N GLU A 133 7.67 2.20 13.86
CA GLU A 133 7.29 3.07 12.74
C GLU A 133 6.29 2.41 11.79
N ASP A 134 6.29 1.08 11.72
CA ASP A 134 5.42 0.32 10.82
C ASP A 134 3.99 0.21 11.36
N PHE A 135 3.82 0.14 12.69
CA PHE A 135 2.50 0.02 13.34
C PHE A 135 1.90 1.34 13.81
N LYS A 136 2.73 2.36 14.06
CA LYS A 136 2.26 3.63 14.62
C LYS A 136 1.24 4.31 13.70
N GLY A 137 0.04 4.53 14.24
CA GLY A 137 -1.05 5.23 13.57
C GLY A 137 -1.78 4.44 12.48
N LEU A 138 -1.60 3.11 12.38
CA LEU A 138 -2.35 2.31 11.39
C LEU A 138 -3.86 2.28 11.66
N PHE A 139 -4.29 2.44 12.91
CA PHE A 139 -5.70 2.40 13.28
C PHE A 139 -6.30 3.79 13.51
N SER A 140 -5.49 4.86 13.42
CA SER A 140 -5.94 6.22 13.73
C SER A 140 -7.00 6.77 12.78
N ASP A 141 -7.11 6.20 11.58
CA ASP A 141 -8.11 6.60 10.58
C ASP A 141 -9.53 6.07 10.88
N MET A 142 -9.68 5.14 11.84
CA MET A 142 -10.99 4.61 12.25
C MET A 142 -11.43 5.22 13.59
N ASP A 143 -12.29 6.24 13.53
CA ASP A 143 -12.90 6.83 14.73
C ASP A 143 -14.10 6.01 15.22
N THR A 144 -13.89 5.14 16.21
CA THR A 144 -14.96 4.31 16.80
C THR A 144 -16.04 5.12 17.52
N ASN A 145 -15.81 6.41 17.75
CA ASN A 145 -16.73 7.33 18.44
C ASN A 145 -17.36 8.38 17.51
N ASN A 146 -17.18 8.26 16.19
CA ASN A 146 -17.67 9.22 15.21
C ASN A 146 -19.20 9.40 15.32
N THR A 147 -19.66 10.64 15.47
CA THR A 147 -21.08 10.98 15.60
C THR A 147 -21.87 10.70 14.32
N ARG A 148 -21.20 10.58 13.17
CA ARG A 148 -21.80 10.18 11.89
C ARG A 148 -22.14 8.69 11.84
N LEU A 149 -21.42 7.84 12.59
CA LEU A 149 -21.84 6.45 12.76
C LEU A 149 -23.22 6.40 13.41
N GLY A 150 -23.46 7.18 14.48
CA GLY A 150 -24.77 7.21 15.14
C GLY A 150 -24.87 8.35 16.13
N ALA A 151 -26.09 8.85 16.34
CA ALA A 151 -26.32 9.94 17.27
C ALA A 151 -26.05 9.49 18.72
N THR A 152 -26.35 8.23 19.04
CA THR A 152 -26.12 7.63 20.36
C THR A 152 -25.02 6.56 20.33
N VAL A 153 -24.40 6.29 21.49
CA VAL A 153 -23.40 5.21 21.65
C VAL A 153 -23.98 3.84 21.26
N ILE A 154 -25.24 3.59 21.60
CA ILE A 154 -25.97 2.36 21.24
C ILE A 154 -26.05 2.20 19.71
N GLU A 155 -26.40 3.26 18.99
CA GLU A 155 -26.46 3.23 17.51
C GLU A 155 -25.09 3.01 16.89
N ARG A 156 -24.04 3.65 17.44
CA ARG A 156 -22.65 3.46 16.98
C ARG A 156 -22.22 2.01 17.16
N ASN A 157 -22.44 1.44 18.35
CA ASN A 157 -22.06 0.06 18.65
C ASN A 157 -22.81 -0.95 17.79
N LYS A 158 -24.09 -0.73 17.51
CA LYS A 158 -24.85 -1.56 16.57
C LYS A 158 -24.23 -1.55 15.16
N LYS A 159 -23.77 -0.40 14.68
CA LYS A 159 -23.13 -0.29 13.36
C LYS A 159 -21.72 -0.85 13.33
N LEU A 160 -20.90 -0.58 14.35
CA LEU A 160 -19.58 -1.19 14.49
C LEU A 160 -19.69 -2.72 14.52
N TYR A 161 -20.66 -3.26 15.28
CA TYR A 161 -20.94 -4.70 15.28
C TYR A 161 -21.38 -5.22 13.92
N SER A 162 -22.27 -4.50 13.20
CA SER A 162 -22.67 -4.88 11.84
C SER A 162 -21.45 -4.96 10.89
N ILE A 163 -20.54 -3.98 10.93
CA ILE A 163 -19.30 -3.99 10.13
C ILE A 163 -18.45 -5.21 10.46
N LEU A 164 -18.18 -5.45 11.76
CA LEU A 164 -17.43 -6.62 12.23
C LEU A 164 -18.10 -7.93 11.77
N LYS A 165 -19.42 -8.03 11.89
CA LYS A 165 -20.17 -9.24 11.57
C LYS A 165 -20.13 -9.54 10.07
N HIS A 166 -20.39 -8.56 9.22
CA HIS A 166 -20.32 -8.74 7.77
C HIS A 166 -18.92 -9.05 7.29
N ILE A 167 -17.89 -8.41 7.87
CA ILE A 167 -16.50 -8.75 7.56
C ILE A 167 -16.16 -10.16 8.04
N SER A 168 -16.68 -10.61 9.19
CA SER A 168 -16.53 -11.98 9.67
C SER A 168 -17.20 -13.02 8.77
N ASP A 169 -18.32 -12.66 8.15
CA ASP A 169 -19.09 -13.55 7.28
C ASP A 169 -18.50 -13.64 5.85
N LEU A 170 -17.47 -12.85 5.54
CA LEU A 170 -16.71 -13.00 4.30
C LEU A 170 -15.98 -14.35 4.29
N GLU A 171 -16.38 -15.23 3.37
CA GLU A 171 -15.71 -16.50 3.06
C GLU A 171 -14.38 -16.27 2.32
N LEU A 172 -13.38 -15.71 3.02
CA LEU A 172 -12.07 -15.40 2.44
C LEU A 172 -11.07 -16.57 2.55
N GLY A 173 -11.45 -17.73 3.08
CA GLY A 173 -10.49 -18.81 3.34
C GLY A 173 -9.27 -18.31 4.14
N ASN A 174 -8.08 -18.86 3.86
CA ASN A 174 -6.85 -18.19 4.26
C ASN A 174 -6.56 -17.08 3.22
N TYR A 175 -6.22 -15.88 3.66
CA TYR A 175 -5.85 -14.76 2.77
C TYR A 175 -4.74 -15.13 1.77
N GLN A 176 -3.84 -16.04 2.15
CA GLN A 176 -2.75 -16.56 1.30
C GLN A 176 -3.22 -17.57 0.23
N ASP A 177 -4.39 -18.20 0.40
CA ASP A 177 -4.91 -19.25 -0.50
C ASP A 177 -5.88 -18.68 -1.57
N ASN A 178 -6.25 -17.40 -1.47
CA ASN A 178 -7.17 -16.77 -2.42
C ASN A 178 -6.49 -16.50 -3.76
N THR A 179 -7.26 -16.65 -4.84
CA THR A 179 -6.76 -16.34 -6.19
C THR A 179 -6.83 -14.84 -6.50
N ILE A 180 -7.58 -14.10 -5.68
CA ILE A 180 -7.68 -12.64 -5.69
C ILE A 180 -6.82 -12.03 -4.60
N ASP A 181 -6.32 -10.83 -4.87
CA ASP A 181 -5.80 -9.97 -3.83
C ASP A 181 -7.01 -9.29 -3.17
N VAL A 182 -7.50 -9.91 -2.10
CA VAL A 182 -8.74 -9.52 -1.42
C VAL A 182 -8.72 -8.05 -1.02
N PHE A 183 -7.58 -7.52 -0.62
CA PHE A 183 -7.51 -6.16 -0.12
C PHE A 183 -7.34 -5.13 -1.22
N ASP A 184 -6.46 -5.35 -2.21
CA ASP A 184 -6.42 -4.48 -3.40
C ASP A 184 -7.80 -4.46 -4.06
N ASP A 185 -8.47 -5.61 -4.21
CA ASP A 185 -9.81 -5.69 -4.81
C ASP A 185 -10.88 -4.99 -3.95
N ALA A 186 -10.84 -5.15 -2.62
CA ALA A 186 -11.74 -4.44 -1.71
C ALA A 186 -11.52 -2.92 -1.79
N TYR A 187 -10.26 -2.48 -1.78
CA TYR A 187 -9.89 -1.09 -1.85
C TYR A 187 -10.29 -0.46 -3.20
N GLU A 188 -9.93 -1.09 -4.31
CA GLU A 188 -10.32 -0.67 -5.66
C GLU A 188 -11.85 -0.58 -5.78
N PHE A 189 -12.57 -1.58 -5.28
CA PHE A 189 -14.03 -1.58 -5.30
C PHE A 189 -14.62 -0.45 -4.46
N LEU A 190 -14.11 -0.23 -3.24
CA LEU A 190 -14.52 0.89 -2.38
C LEU A 190 -14.26 2.22 -3.10
N MET A 191 -13.08 2.41 -3.67
CA MET A 191 -12.72 3.63 -4.40
C MET A 191 -13.60 3.84 -5.63
N ALA A 192 -13.86 2.79 -6.43
CA ALA A 192 -14.73 2.86 -7.59
C ALA A 192 -16.19 3.16 -7.22
N MET A 193 -16.69 2.51 -6.16
CA MET A 193 -18.02 2.77 -5.60
C MET A 193 -18.15 4.24 -5.21
N TYR A 194 -17.12 4.85 -4.62
CA TYR A 194 -17.15 6.26 -4.22
C TYR A 194 -16.93 7.25 -5.34
N ALA A 195 -16.03 6.97 -6.28
CA ALA A 195 -15.88 7.79 -7.48
C ALA A 195 -17.22 7.89 -8.24
N SER A 196 -17.97 6.78 -8.31
CA SER A 196 -19.29 6.74 -8.93
C SER A 196 -20.37 7.51 -8.14
N SER A 197 -20.28 7.56 -6.80
CA SER A 197 -21.29 8.22 -5.96
C SER A 197 -21.00 9.69 -5.64
N ALA A 198 -19.73 10.11 -5.62
CA ALA A 198 -19.33 11.41 -5.10
C ALA A 198 -19.14 12.49 -6.18
N GLY A 199 -19.11 12.12 -7.48
CA GLY A 199 -18.83 13.07 -8.57
C GLY A 199 -17.49 13.82 -8.44
N LYS A 200 -16.63 13.39 -7.52
CA LYS A 200 -15.31 13.95 -7.23
C LYS A 200 -14.27 13.01 -7.81
N SER A 201 -13.46 13.52 -8.73
CA SER A 201 -12.18 12.89 -9.09
C SER A 201 -11.24 13.06 -7.89
N GLY A 202 -11.18 12.07 -7.00
CA GLY A 202 -10.10 12.00 -6.02
C GLY A 202 -8.78 12.04 -6.80
N GLY A 203 -7.93 13.03 -6.56
CA GLY A 203 -6.66 13.24 -7.27
C GLY A 203 -5.60 12.17 -7.00
N GLU A 204 -5.96 11.12 -6.26
CA GLU A 204 -5.16 9.93 -6.02
C GLU A 204 -5.47 8.95 -7.16
N PHE A 205 -4.69 9.04 -8.24
CA PHE A 205 -4.81 8.14 -9.39
C PHE A 205 -4.25 6.77 -9.01
N PHE A 206 -5.13 5.82 -8.70
CA PHE A 206 -4.73 4.42 -8.57
C PHE A 206 -4.20 3.89 -9.90
N THR A 207 -3.05 3.23 -9.87
CA THR A 207 -2.44 2.63 -11.06
C THR A 207 -3.14 1.31 -11.38
N PRO A 208 -3.79 1.16 -12.56
CA PRO A 208 -4.47 -0.07 -12.92
C PRO A 208 -3.56 -1.31 -12.76
N GLN A 209 -4.13 -2.45 -12.38
CA GLN A 209 -3.34 -3.67 -12.09
C GLN A 209 -2.49 -4.11 -13.27
N GLU A 210 -3.04 -4.02 -14.49
CA GLU A 210 -2.36 -4.39 -15.73
C GLU A 210 -1.19 -3.45 -16.04
N VAL A 211 -1.34 -2.15 -15.76
CA VAL A 211 -0.25 -1.18 -15.91
C VAL A 211 0.82 -1.46 -14.86
N SER A 212 0.42 -1.71 -13.63
CA SER A 212 1.35 -2.00 -12.54
C SER A 212 2.18 -3.25 -12.81
N GLU A 213 1.54 -4.31 -13.31
CA GLU A 213 2.24 -5.54 -13.73
C GLU A 213 3.18 -5.28 -14.90
N LEU A 214 2.76 -4.46 -15.89
CA LEU A 214 3.63 -4.09 -17.00
C LEU A 214 4.89 -3.35 -16.53
N LEU A 215 4.76 -2.34 -15.65
CA LEU A 215 5.90 -1.59 -15.12
C LEU A 215 6.88 -2.52 -14.37
N ALA A 216 6.36 -3.38 -13.50
CA ALA A 216 7.19 -4.32 -12.75
C ALA A 216 7.87 -5.36 -13.66
N ARG A 217 7.20 -5.84 -14.73
CA ARG A 217 7.83 -6.75 -15.69
C ARG A 217 8.92 -6.08 -16.52
N LEU A 218 8.74 -4.82 -16.90
CA LEU A 218 9.75 -4.07 -17.66
C LEU A 218 11.06 -3.94 -16.89
N THR A 219 10.99 -3.66 -15.58
CA THR A 219 12.19 -3.54 -14.72
C THR A 219 12.89 -4.87 -14.44
N LEU A 220 12.22 -6.00 -14.69
CA LEU A 220 12.78 -7.33 -14.54
C LEU A 220 13.58 -7.80 -15.76
N ILE A 221 13.50 -7.12 -16.90
CA ILE A 221 14.28 -7.53 -18.08
C ILE A 221 15.78 -7.43 -17.75
N ASN A 222 16.51 -8.54 -17.84
CA ASN A 222 17.95 -8.54 -17.61
C ASN A 222 18.71 -8.25 -18.92
N PHE A 223 19.13 -7.01 -19.12
CA PHE A 223 19.95 -6.65 -20.30
C PHE A 223 21.37 -7.19 -20.26
N ASN A 224 21.86 -7.60 -19.10
CA ASN A 224 23.17 -8.22 -18.94
C ASN A 224 23.15 -9.73 -19.26
N ASP A 225 21.96 -10.33 -19.43
CA ASP A 225 21.82 -11.72 -19.90
C ASP A 225 21.77 -11.78 -21.44
N GLU A 226 22.62 -12.61 -22.05
CA GLU A 226 22.71 -12.74 -23.51
C GLU A 226 21.37 -13.15 -24.16
N ASN A 227 20.51 -13.86 -23.43
CA ASN A 227 19.19 -14.29 -23.88
C ASN A 227 18.06 -13.40 -23.37
N LYS A 228 18.38 -12.28 -22.70
CA LYS A 228 17.43 -11.33 -22.09
C LYS A 228 16.41 -12.02 -21.19
N LYS A 229 16.84 -13.02 -20.43
CA LYS A 229 15.97 -13.67 -19.45
C LYS A 229 15.61 -12.71 -18.33
N ASP A 230 14.37 -12.75 -17.86
CA ASP A 230 13.96 -11.93 -16.72
C ASP A 230 14.81 -12.25 -15.48
N LYS A 231 15.14 -11.20 -14.72
CA LYS A 231 15.70 -11.28 -13.37
C LYS A 231 14.76 -12.13 -12.52
N THR A 232 15.30 -13.13 -11.84
CA THR A 232 14.54 -13.99 -10.93
C THR A 232 14.53 -13.48 -9.50
N GLU A 233 15.36 -12.49 -9.20
CA GLU A 233 15.47 -11.83 -7.90
C GLU A 233 15.85 -10.35 -8.08
N ILE A 234 15.48 -9.53 -7.10
CA ILE A 234 15.86 -8.13 -6.97
C ILE A 234 16.29 -7.89 -5.52
N ASP A 235 17.34 -7.08 -5.29
CA ASP A 235 17.69 -6.72 -3.92
C ASP A 235 16.75 -5.65 -3.37
N LYS A 236 16.64 -4.49 -4.03
CA LYS A 236 15.75 -3.40 -3.57
C LYS A 236 14.85 -2.84 -4.65
N VAL A 237 13.57 -2.68 -4.31
CA VAL A 237 12.55 -2.03 -5.15
C VAL A 237 12.13 -0.69 -4.53
N TYR A 238 11.92 0.33 -5.35
CA TYR A 238 11.53 1.67 -4.87
C TYR A 238 10.39 2.30 -5.67
N ASP A 239 9.48 2.96 -4.95
CA ASP A 239 8.46 3.84 -5.51
C ASP A 239 8.39 5.17 -4.74
N PRO A 240 8.89 6.29 -5.31
CA PRO A 240 8.91 7.58 -4.65
C PRO A 240 7.54 8.25 -4.49
N CYS A 241 6.48 7.69 -5.08
CA CYS A 241 5.10 8.18 -5.00
C CYS A 241 4.18 6.97 -4.84
N CYS A 242 4.43 6.18 -3.79
CA CYS A 242 3.97 4.80 -3.73
C CYS A 242 2.46 4.63 -3.63
N GLY A 243 1.70 5.68 -3.29
CA GLY A 243 0.27 5.59 -3.13
C GLY A 243 -0.07 4.49 -2.11
N SER A 244 -0.92 3.55 -2.49
CA SER A 244 -1.31 2.37 -1.69
C SER A 244 -0.25 1.26 -1.62
N GLY A 245 0.95 1.45 -2.18
CA GLY A 245 2.01 0.43 -2.23
C GLY A 245 1.74 -0.73 -3.20
N SER A 246 0.60 -0.72 -3.91
CA SER A 246 0.16 -1.84 -4.76
C SER A 246 1.11 -2.11 -5.94
N LEU A 247 1.82 -1.08 -6.42
CA LEU A 247 2.83 -1.22 -7.47
C LEU A 247 4.08 -1.97 -6.97
N LEU A 248 4.56 -1.63 -5.76
CA LEU A 248 5.65 -2.34 -5.08
C LEU A 248 5.31 -3.82 -4.87
N LEU A 249 4.07 -4.11 -4.46
CA LEU A 249 3.61 -5.48 -4.20
C LEU A 249 3.51 -6.36 -5.47
N LYS A 250 3.52 -5.78 -6.68
CA LYS A 250 3.57 -6.58 -7.91
C LYS A 250 4.86 -7.39 -8.01
N TYR A 251 5.97 -6.93 -7.44
CA TYR A 251 7.21 -7.72 -7.40
C TYR A 251 7.06 -8.99 -6.55
N ALA A 252 6.45 -8.89 -5.37
CA ALA A 252 6.16 -10.06 -4.53
C ALA A 252 5.28 -11.09 -5.26
N LYS A 253 4.32 -10.61 -6.06
CA LYS A 253 3.43 -11.46 -6.85
C LYS A 253 4.11 -12.13 -8.04
N ILE A 254 5.01 -11.41 -8.73
CA ILE A 254 5.69 -11.90 -9.95
C ILE A 254 6.85 -12.83 -9.58
N LEU A 255 7.68 -12.42 -8.62
CA LEU A 255 8.90 -13.13 -8.24
C LEU A 255 8.73 -14.07 -7.04
N GLY A 256 7.75 -13.83 -6.17
CA GLY A 256 7.76 -14.36 -4.81
C GLY A 256 8.46 -13.39 -3.85
N LYS A 257 7.89 -13.19 -2.66
CA LYS A 257 8.41 -12.22 -1.67
C LYS A 257 9.82 -12.56 -1.18
N GLU A 258 10.18 -13.83 -1.18
CA GLU A 258 11.51 -14.36 -0.85
C GLU A 258 12.60 -14.00 -1.87
N ASN A 259 12.19 -13.58 -3.07
CA ASN A 259 13.08 -13.16 -4.14
C ASN A 259 13.28 -11.63 -4.17
N ILE A 260 12.72 -10.91 -3.20
CA ILE A 260 13.06 -9.52 -2.88
C ILE A 260 13.99 -9.55 -1.66
N LYS A 261 15.30 -9.37 -1.90
CA LYS A 261 16.33 -9.75 -0.90
C LYS A 261 16.46 -8.77 0.24
N GLU A 262 16.52 -7.46 -0.05
CA GLU A 262 16.68 -6.43 0.97
C GLU A 262 15.31 -5.83 1.33
N SER A 263 14.72 -4.99 0.47
CA SER A 263 13.53 -4.21 0.87
C SER A 263 12.59 -3.77 -0.26
N PHE A 264 11.34 -3.51 0.14
CA PHE A 264 10.38 -2.65 -0.55
C PHE A 264 10.43 -1.23 0.06
N SER A 265 10.98 -0.26 -0.65
CA SER A 265 11.04 1.13 -0.20
C SER A 265 9.99 1.99 -0.90
N GLY A 266 9.38 2.95 -0.21
CA GLY A 266 8.44 3.86 -0.85
C GLY A 266 8.16 5.11 -0.04
N GLN A 267 7.72 6.16 -0.72
CA GLN A 267 7.38 7.44 -0.08
C GLN A 267 6.02 7.94 -0.53
N GLU A 268 5.23 8.45 0.42
CA GLU A 268 3.89 8.96 0.19
C GLU A 268 3.68 10.25 1.00
N ILE A 269 3.02 11.24 0.40
CA ILE A 269 2.80 12.56 1.02
C ILE A 269 1.51 12.60 1.86
N ASN A 270 0.50 11.82 1.48
CA ASN A 270 -0.79 11.78 2.15
C ASN A 270 -0.78 10.74 3.28
N LEU A 271 -1.02 11.19 4.52
CA LEU A 271 -1.04 10.32 5.71
C LEU A 271 -1.98 9.12 5.59
N THR A 272 -3.19 9.30 5.08
CA THR A 272 -4.17 8.22 4.94
C THR A 272 -3.71 7.18 3.90
N THR A 273 -3.14 7.64 2.79
CA THR A 273 -2.63 6.76 1.73
C THR A 273 -1.31 6.09 2.15
N TYR A 274 -0.51 6.75 2.95
CA TYR A 274 0.65 6.20 3.63
C TYR A 274 0.29 5.07 4.60
N ASN A 275 -0.75 5.27 5.43
CA ASN A 275 -1.28 4.23 6.31
C ASN A 275 -1.77 3.01 5.52
N LEU A 276 -2.48 3.29 4.42
CA LEU A 276 -2.94 2.25 3.51
C LEU A 276 -1.79 1.45 2.90
N ALA A 277 -0.69 2.08 2.47
CA ALA A 277 0.47 1.37 1.93
C ALA A 277 1.06 0.39 2.95
N ARG A 278 1.24 0.84 4.20
CA ARG A 278 1.76 -0.02 5.29
C ARG A 278 0.81 -1.17 5.62
N ILE A 279 -0.49 -0.90 5.71
CA ILE A 279 -1.52 -1.94 5.85
C ILE A 279 -1.39 -2.95 4.69
N ASN A 280 -1.24 -2.48 3.46
CA ASN A 280 -1.17 -3.35 2.29
C ASN A 280 0.08 -4.26 2.31
N MET A 281 1.22 -3.76 2.79
CA MET A 281 2.42 -4.57 3.00
C MET A 281 2.17 -5.73 3.98
N PHE A 282 1.56 -5.44 5.13
CA PHE A 282 1.23 -6.48 6.11
C PHE A 282 0.25 -7.51 5.56
N LEU A 283 -0.76 -7.08 4.81
CA LEU A 283 -1.77 -7.97 4.21
C LEU A 283 -1.18 -8.93 3.18
N HIS A 284 -0.09 -8.51 2.53
CA HIS A 284 0.70 -9.35 1.64
C HIS A 284 1.75 -10.19 2.37
N ASP A 285 1.69 -10.22 3.70
CA ASP A 285 2.61 -10.96 4.57
C ASP A 285 4.07 -10.58 4.28
N ILE A 286 4.30 -9.30 3.95
CA ILE A 286 5.62 -8.68 3.91
C ILE A 286 5.96 -8.28 5.34
N ASN A 287 7.08 -8.80 5.84
CA ASN A 287 7.49 -8.56 7.21
C ASN A 287 7.99 -7.11 7.39
N PHE A 288 7.87 -6.58 8.62
CA PHE A 288 8.21 -5.19 8.93
C PHE A 288 9.68 -4.85 8.65
N ASP A 289 10.58 -5.84 8.72
CA ASP A 289 11.99 -5.69 8.37
C ASP A 289 12.27 -5.67 6.86
N LYS A 290 11.25 -5.94 6.03
CA LYS A 290 11.33 -6.00 4.57
C LYS A 290 10.71 -4.82 3.85
N PHE A 291 10.05 -3.89 4.54
CA PHE A 291 9.51 -2.69 3.89
C PHE A 291 9.85 -1.41 4.64
N HIS A 292 10.03 -0.34 3.89
CA HIS A 292 10.34 0.99 4.41
C HIS A 292 9.47 2.00 3.69
N ILE A 293 8.25 2.21 4.21
CA ILE A 293 7.37 3.26 3.69
C ILE A 293 7.56 4.51 4.53
N ARG A 294 7.72 5.67 3.90
CA ARG A 294 7.99 6.96 4.56
C ARG A 294 6.91 7.99 4.24
N LEU A 295 6.53 8.77 5.25
CA LEU A 295 5.57 9.87 5.11
C LEU A 295 6.30 11.19 4.85
N GLY A 296 6.11 11.78 3.67
CA GLY A 296 6.67 13.08 3.33
C GLY A 296 6.65 13.39 1.84
N ASP A 297 6.89 14.65 1.49
CA ASP A 297 7.01 15.09 0.10
C ASP A 297 8.37 14.69 -0.48
N THR A 298 8.37 13.88 -1.54
CA THR A 298 9.58 13.33 -2.16
C THR A 298 10.51 14.40 -2.75
N LEU A 299 9.97 15.47 -3.31
CA LEU A 299 10.79 16.49 -3.98
C LEU A 299 11.45 17.43 -2.96
N THR A 300 10.74 17.81 -1.91
CA THR A 300 11.23 18.77 -0.90
C THR A 300 11.88 18.11 0.31
N ASN A 301 11.52 16.86 0.64
CA ASN A 301 12.04 16.09 1.76
C ASN A 301 12.19 14.60 1.38
N PRO A 302 13.19 14.23 0.54
CA PRO A 302 13.45 12.84 0.19
C PRO A 302 13.93 12.05 1.42
N LEU A 303 13.23 10.98 1.78
CA LEU A 303 13.50 10.20 3.00
C LEU A 303 14.30 8.91 2.78
N HIS A 304 14.67 8.62 1.52
CA HIS A 304 15.47 7.46 1.13
C HIS A 304 16.85 7.84 0.56
N ILE A 305 17.37 9.04 0.89
CA ILE A 305 18.61 9.57 0.30
C ILE A 305 19.88 8.84 0.79
N ASP A 306 19.84 8.33 2.02
CA ASP A 306 20.96 7.60 2.64
C ASP A 306 20.92 6.09 2.34
N GLU A 307 19.91 5.62 1.61
CA GLU A 307 19.82 4.23 1.19
C GLU A 307 20.79 3.96 0.03
N LYS A 308 21.29 2.73 -0.06
CA LYS A 308 21.96 2.27 -1.29
C LYS A 308 21.01 2.51 -2.47
N LEU A 309 21.55 2.79 -3.65
CA LEU A 309 20.77 2.91 -4.89
C LEU A 309 19.94 1.65 -5.20
N PHE A 310 18.78 1.81 -5.82
CA PHE A 310 17.78 0.76 -6.06
C PHE A 310 17.96 0.04 -7.39
N ASP A 311 17.66 -1.26 -7.44
CA ASP A 311 17.82 -2.07 -8.65
C ASP A 311 16.58 -2.04 -9.55
N ALA A 312 15.43 -1.76 -8.95
CA ALA A 312 14.22 -1.50 -9.69
C ALA A 312 13.45 -0.31 -9.11
N ILE A 313 13.13 0.66 -9.97
CA ILE A 313 12.29 1.81 -9.61
C ILE A 313 11.02 1.79 -10.46
N VAL A 314 9.88 1.87 -9.82
CA VAL A 314 8.58 1.97 -10.49
C VAL A 314 7.78 3.08 -9.85
N SER A 315 7.02 3.82 -10.64
CA SER A 315 6.17 4.87 -10.08
C SER A 315 5.07 5.31 -11.02
N ASN A 316 4.02 5.87 -10.43
CA ASN A 316 3.00 6.66 -11.12
C ASN A 316 2.88 8.02 -10.41
N PRO A 317 3.84 8.94 -10.62
CA PRO A 317 3.85 10.23 -9.93
C PRO A 317 2.62 11.08 -10.28
N PRO A 318 2.24 12.02 -9.41
CA PRO A 318 1.09 12.88 -9.65
C PRO A 318 1.36 13.82 -10.84
N TYR A 319 0.46 13.82 -11.82
CA TYR A 319 0.70 14.53 -13.08
C TYR A 319 0.62 16.04 -12.93
N SER A 320 1.68 16.71 -13.38
CA SER A 320 1.68 18.15 -13.63
C SER A 320 1.27 19.00 -12.44
N ILE A 321 1.59 18.52 -11.23
CA ILE A 321 1.40 19.27 -9.99
C ILE A 321 2.36 20.45 -9.91
N LYS A 322 1.99 21.42 -9.06
CA LYS A 322 2.90 22.51 -8.70
C LYS A 322 3.93 22.01 -7.70
N TRP A 323 5.11 22.59 -7.74
CA TRP A 323 6.19 22.36 -6.80
C TRP A 323 7.07 23.62 -6.71
N ASP A 324 8.04 23.61 -5.81
CA ASP A 324 8.85 24.79 -5.52
C ASP A 324 9.72 25.23 -6.70
N GLY A 325 10.37 24.30 -7.40
CA GLY A 325 11.25 24.59 -8.54
C GLY A 325 12.20 25.75 -8.28
N ASP A 326 12.27 26.70 -9.21
CA ASP A 326 13.15 27.88 -9.10
C ASP A 326 12.79 28.87 -7.99
N SER A 327 11.66 28.70 -7.29
CA SER A 327 11.34 29.53 -6.13
C SER A 327 12.06 29.10 -4.86
N ASN A 328 12.57 27.87 -4.82
CA ASN A 328 13.48 27.43 -3.78
C ASN A 328 14.93 27.47 -4.31
N PRO A 329 15.74 28.46 -3.89
CA PRO A 329 17.08 28.67 -4.43
C PRO A 329 18.07 27.57 -4.04
N THR A 330 17.74 26.68 -3.09
CA THR A 330 18.64 25.59 -2.72
C THR A 330 18.60 24.44 -3.74
N LEU A 331 17.48 24.27 -4.45
CA LEU A 331 17.28 23.16 -5.38
C LEU A 331 18.23 23.18 -6.58
N ILE A 332 18.77 24.35 -6.95
CA ILE A 332 19.76 24.45 -8.03
C ILE A 332 21.09 23.75 -7.70
N ASN A 333 21.39 23.57 -6.40
CA ASN A 333 22.59 22.88 -5.92
C ASN A 333 22.28 21.45 -5.42
N ASP A 334 21.02 21.02 -5.48
CA ASP A 334 20.63 19.66 -5.12
C ASP A 334 21.20 18.68 -6.16
N GLU A 335 21.85 17.60 -5.72
CA GLU A 335 22.50 16.62 -6.60
C GLU A 335 21.51 15.98 -7.60
N ARG A 336 20.22 15.89 -7.24
CA ARG A 336 19.17 15.36 -8.11
C ARG A 336 18.92 16.26 -9.32
N PHE A 337 19.04 17.58 -9.15
CA PHE A 337 18.58 18.55 -10.14
C PHE A 337 19.68 19.38 -10.78
N SER A 338 20.81 19.58 -10.07
CA SER A 338 21.96 20.39 -10.52
C SER A 338 22.64 19.89 -11.80
N VAL A 339 22.31 18.69 -12.24
CA VAL A 339 22.77 18.11 -13.50
C VAL A 339 22.18 18.79 -14.74
N THR A 340 21.08 19.53 -14.59
CA THR A 340 20.38 20.25 -15.67
C THR A 340 19.62 21.47 -15.11
N THR A 341 18.67 22.01 -15.87
CA THR A 341 17.77 23.07 -15.39
C THR A 341 16.62 22.50 -14.55
N LEU A 342 16.06 23.31 -13.64
CA LEU A 342 14.91 22.92 -12.82
C LEU A 342 13.64 22.80 -13.68
N ALA A 343 12.81 21.79 -13.40
CA ALA A 343 11.50 21.69 -14.03
C ALA A 343 10.62 22.93 -13.68
N PRO A 344 9.67 23.31 -14.55
CA PRO A 344 8.81 24.46 -14.28
C PRO A 344 8.01 24.29 -12.98
N LYS A 345 7.83 25.35 -12.19
CA LYS A 345 7.03 25.33 -10.95
C LYS A 345 5.62 24.80 -11.10
N SER A 346 5.04 24.90 -12.29
CA SER A 346 3.69 24.44 -12.58
C SER A 346 3.62 22.98 -13.05
N LYS A 347 4.78 22.32 -13.22
CA LYS A 347 4.97 20.99 -13.81
C LYS A 347 6.13 20.25 -13.14
N ALA A 348 5.81 19.49 -12.10
CA ALA A 348 6.79 18.67 -11.38
C ALA A 348 7.19 17.37 -12.10
N ASP A 349 6.56 17.04 -13.23
CA ASP A 349 6.67 15.73 -13.89
C ASP A 349 8.15 15.29 -14.05
N LEU A 350 8.98 16.10 -14.74
CA LEU A 350 10.41 15.79 -14.92
C LEU A 350 11.28 15.95 -13.66
N ALA A 351 10.80 16.60 -12.60
CA ALA A 351 11.52 16.64 -11.34
C ALA A 351 11.48 15.26 -10.65
N PHE A 352 10.34 14.56 -10.71
CA PHE A 352 10.24 13.18 -10.24
C PHE A 352 11.16 12.25 -11.05
N VAL A 353 11.22 12.42 -12.37
CA VAL A 353 12.13 11.64 -13.22
C VAL A 353 13.58 11.83 -12.80
N LEU A 354 14.03 13.07 -12.62
CA LEU A 354 15.39 13.38 -12.16
C LEU A 354 15.70 12.79 -10.77
N HIS A 355 14.73 12.83 -9.86
CA HIS A 355 14.85 12.18 -8.55
C HIS A 355 15.07 10.67 -8.70
N MET A 356 14.28 9.98 -9.52
CA MET A 356 14.41 8.54 -9.75
C MET A 356 15.72 8.17 -10.44
N ILE A 357 16.19 8.97 -11.40
CA ILE A 357 17.51 8.76 -12.03
C ILE A 357 18.63 8.81 -10.99
N ASN A 358 18.53 9.72 -10.02
CA ASN A 358 19.54 9.87 -8.97
C ASN A 358 19.52 8.71 -7.95
N HIS A 359 18.40 7.99 -7.81
CA HIS A 359 18.25 6.88 -6.87
C HIS A 359 18.43 5.49 -7.52
N LEU A 360 18.63 5.42 -8.84
CA LEU A 360 18.77 4.16 -9.56
C LEU A 360 20.22 3.65 -9.51
N SER A 361 20.40 2.34 -9.25
CA SER A 361 21.72 1.71 -9.22
C SER A 361 22.32 1.59 -10.62
N ALA A 362 23.63 1.33 -10.69
CA ALA A 362 24.35 1.25 -11.97
C ALA A 362 23.86 0.10 -12.88
N ASP A 363 23.27 -0.96 -12.30
CA ASP A 363 22.64 -2.07 -13.03
C ASP A 363 21.10 -2.06 -12.87
N GLY A 364 20.58 -0.91 -12.42
CA GLY A 364 19.18 -0.71 -12.10
C GLY A 364 18.34 -0.45 -13.33
N THR A 365 17.05 -0.74 -13.23
CA THR A 365 16.07 -0.46 -14.28
C THR A 365 14.86 0.27 -13.71
N ALA A 366 14.39 1.30 -14.40
CA ALA A 366 13.22 2.06 -14.00
C ALA A 366 12.14 2.05 -15.08
N ALA A 367 10.88 1.96 -14.64
CA ALA A 367 9.71 2.08 -15.49
C ALA A 367 8.66 2.93 -14.78
N ILE A 368 8.30 4.07 -15.35
CA ILE A 368 7.40 5.04 -14.70
C ILE A 368 6.29 5.46 -15.66
N VAL A 369 5.12 5.76 -15.12
CA VAL A 369 4.03 6.35 -15.90
C VAL A 369 4.15 7.87 -15.92
N GLU A 370 4.01 8.46 -17.09
CA GLU A 370 4.15 9.89 -17.32
C GLU A 370 2.99 10.47 -18.14
N PHE A 371 2.72 11.75 -17.90
CA PHE A 371 1.83 12.52 -18.76
C PHE A 371 2.52 12.83 -20.10
N PRO A 372 1.90 12.57 -21.28
CA PRO A 372 2.59 12.70 -22.57
C PRO A 372 3.15 14.10 -22.87
N GLY A 373 2.66 15.14 -22.19
CA GLY A 373 3.21 16.49 -22.27
C GLY A 373 4.71 16.57 -21.99
N THR A 374 5.25 15.68 -21.15
CA THR A 374 6.68 15.61 -20.86
C THR A 374 7.50 15.37 -22.12
N LEU A 375 6.94 14.75 -23.16
CA LEU A 375 7.61 14.45 -24.43
C LEU A 375 7.80 15.68 -25.35
N TYR A 376 6.94 16.69 -25.25
CA TYR A 376 6.89 17.76 -26.26
C TYR A 376 6.84 19.20 -25.72
N ARG A 377 6.65 19.42 -24.42
CA ARG A 377 6.68 20.78 -23.85
C ARG A 377 8.04 21.44 -24.04
N SER A 378 8.04 22.74 -24.37
CA SER A 378 9.24 23.55 -24.64
C SER A 378 9.87 24.14 -23.37
N GLY A 379 10.96 24.90 -23.52
CA GLY A 379 11.62 25.61 -22.41
C GLY A 379 12.41 24.65 -21.52
N ALA A 380 12.32 24.83 -20.20
CA ALA A 380 13.09 24.05 -19.24
C ALA A 380 12.90 22.52 -19.40
N GLU A 381 11.68 22.04 -19.68
CA GLU A 381 11.45 20.61 -19.93
C GLU A 381 12.15 20.10 -21.20
N ALA A 382 12.34 20.95 -22.21
CA ALA A 382 13.10 20.58 -23.41
C ALA A 382 14.60 20.47 -23.12
N ASP A 383 15.14 21.31 -22.24
CA ASP A 383 16.53 21.24 -21.80
C ASP A 383 16.78 20.01 -20.91
N ILE A 384 15.84 19.68 -20.02
CA ILE A 384 15.90 18.45 -19.21
C ILE A 384 15.86 17.22 -20.13
N ARG A 385 14.91 17.15 -21.08
CA ARG A 385 14.85 16.05 -22.05
C ARG A 385 16.13 15.93 -22.86
N ARG A 386 16.70 17.06 -23.33
CA ARG A 386 17.98 17.05 -24.05
C ARG A 386 19.07 16.44 -23.18
N TRP A 387 19.17 16.85 -21.92
CA TRP A 387 20.14 16.28 -20.98
C TRP A 387 19.95 14.76 -20.79
N MET A 388 18.71 14.30 -20.58
CA MET A 388 18.39 12.88 -20.40
C MET A 388 18.85 12.02 -21.59
N VAL A 389 18.66 12.52 -22.83
CA VAL A 389 19.06 11.83 -24.06
C VAL A 389 20.57 11.91 -24.30
N GLU A 390 21.18 13.08 -24.17
CA GLU A 390 22.58 13.30 -24.57
C GLU A 390 23.61 12.80 -23.54
N ASN A 391 23.31 12.87 -22.24
CA ASN A 391 24.33 12.67 -21.18
C ASN A 391 24.20 11.33 -20.45
N LYS A 392 23.03 10.69 -20.53
CA LYS A 392 22.74 9.52 -19.72
C LYS A 392 22.18 8.34 -20.51
N ASN A 393 21.79 8.52 -21.78
CA ASN A 393 20.99 7.52 -22.53
C ASN A 393 19.79 7.00 -21.71
N VAL A 394 19.26 7.85 -20.81
CA VAL A 394 18.32 7.46 -19.74
C VAL A 394 16.88 7.38 -20.23
N VAL A 395 16.65 7.36 -21.53
CA VAL A 395 15.36 6.93 -22.09
C VAL A 395 15.68 5.91 -23.15
N ASP A 396 15.72 4.64 -22.74
CA ASP A 396 15.88 3.52 -23.66
C ASP A 396 14.62 3.42 -24.53
N THR A 397 13.44 3.46 -23.90
CA THR A 397 12.16 3.27 -24.58
C THR A 397 11.07 4.18 -24.02
N VAL A 398 10.18 4.65 -24.91
CA VAL A 398 8.91 5.29 -24.55
C VAL A 398 7.75 4.43 -25.07
N ILE A 399 6.84 4.03 -24.19
CA ILE A 399 5.67 3.20 -24.55
C ILE A 399 4.40 4.04 -24.41
N GLN A 400 3.70 4.30 -25.52
CA GLN A 400 2.42 4.99 -25.49
C GLN A 400 1.30 4.04 -25.04
N LEU A 401 0.58 4.40 -23.98
CA LEU A 401 -0.56 3.63 -23.50
C LEU A 401 -1.88 4.09 -24.15
N PRO A 402 -2.89 3.20 -24.26
CA PRO A 402 -4.24 3.57 -24.70
C PRO A 402 -4.88 4.65 -23.81
N SER A 403 -5.76 5.46 -24.39
CA SER A 403 -6.60 6.42 -23.63
C SER A 403 -7.61 5.71 -22.74
N ASN A 404 -8.10 6.39 -21.68
CA ASN A 404 -9.12 5.91 -20.73
C ASN A 404 -8.71 4.65 -19.95
N LEU A 405 -7.41 4.38 -19.83
CA LEU A 405 -6.90 3.26 -19.03
C LEU A 405 -6.95 3.56 -17.52
N PHE A 406 -6.75 4.83 -17.14
CA PHE A 406 -6.72 5.27 -15.76
C PHE A 406 -8.09 5.76 -15.29
N PHE A 407 -8.48 5.38 -14.08
CA PHE A 407 -9.74 5.80 -13.50
C PHE A 407 -9.79 7.32 -13.30
N GLY A 408 -10.96 7.92 -13.53
CA GLY A 408 -11.18 9.35 -13.29
C GLY A 408 -10.55 10.30 -14.30
N THR A 409 -9.93 9.80 -15.38
CA THR A 409 -9.37 10.63 -16.44
C THR A 409 -9.47 9.97 -17.82
N SER A 410 -9.64 10.78 -18.87
CA SER A 410 -9.64 10.32 -20.26
C SER A 410 -8.31 10.53 -20.98
N ILE A 411 -7.31 11.08 -20.28
CA ILE A 411 -5.99 11.30 -20.86
C ILE A 411 -5.34 9.98 -21.27
N SER A 412 -4.57 10.01 -22.34
CA SER A 412 -3.56 8.98 -22.58
C SER A 412 -2.35 9.26 -21.70
N THR A 413 -1.64 8.19 -21.32
CA THR A 413 -0.38 8.23 -20.58
C THR A 413 0.71 7.53 -21.38
N CYS A 414 1.96 7.71 -20.98
CA CYS A 414 3.09 6.98 -21.56
C CYS A 414 3.95 6.38 -20.45
N ILE A 415 4.77 5.40 -20.78
CA ILE A 415 5.78 4.85 -19.88
C ILE A 415 7.15 5.35 -20.33
N PHE A 416 7.91 5.92 -19.41
CA PHE A 416 9.35 6.13 -19.59
C PHE A 416 10.06 4.91 -19.00
N TYR A 417 10.92 4.31 -19.81
CA TYR A 417 11.67 3.12 -19.46
C TYR A 417 13.16 3.34 -19.68
N TRP A 418 13.97 3.04 -18.67
CA TRP A 418 15.42 3.18 -18.77
C TRP A 418 16.21 2.23 -17.86
N CYS A 419 17.42 1.96 -18.30
CA CYS A 419 18.48 1.30 -17.54
C CYS A 419 19.72 2.20 -17.55
N ILE A 420 20.61 2.04 -16.56
CA ILE A 420 21.89 2.76 -16.49
C ILE A 420 23.02 1.86 -17.03
#